data_AF-A0A9D0TJI7-F1
#
_entry.id   AF-A0A9D0TJI7-F1
#
_cell.length_a   1.000
_cell.length_b   1.000
_cell.length_c   1.000
_cell.angle_alpha   90.00
_cell.angle_beta   90.00
_cell.angle_gamma   90.00
#
_symmetry.space_group_name_H-M   'P 1'
#
loop_
_entity.id
_entity.type
_entity.pdbx_description
1 polymer ?
#
loop_
_entity_poly.entity_id
_entity_poly.type
_entity_poly.pdbx_seq_one_letter_code
_entity_poly.pdbx_strand_id
1 'polypeptide(L)' 'MILRDVKNYIRERGQVPLREIGLHFDMDPGVIRRMLETLEHKGVIKKLPAGSTCSGGCTQCAPESVDIYRWNAH' A
#
# COMPACT_ATOMS: atom_id res chain seq x y z
N MET A 1 5.07 -9.83 13.70
CA MET A 1 4.84 -8.57 14.45
C MET A 1 4.59 -7.50 13.42
N ILE A 2 3.46 -6.82 13.61
CA ILE A 2 2.56 -6.27 12.58
C ILE A 2 3.20 -5.56 11.39
N LEU A 3 4.30 -4.82 11.57
CA LEU A 3 5.01 -4.16 10.45
C LEU A 3 5.51 -5.16 9.39
N ARG A 4 5.96 -6.34 9.85
CA ARG A 4 6.48 -7.41 8.98
C ARG A 4 5.35 -8.11 8.24
N ASP A 5 4.19 -8.22 8.89
CA ASP A 5 2.95 -8.75 8.32
C ASP A 5 2.38 -7.80 7.26
N VAL A 6 2.31 -6.49 7.55
CA VAL A 6 1.95 -5.44 6.57
C VAL A 6 2.89 -5.46 5.37
N LYS A 7 4.20 -5.56 5.63
CA LYS A 7 5.23 -5.65 4.59
C LYS A 7 5.01 -6.87 3.69
N ASN A 8 4.78 -8.04 4.28
CA ASN A 8 4.52 -9.28 3.53
C ASN A 8 3.21 -9.18 2.74
N TYR A 9 2.16 -8.63 3.33
CA TYR A 9 0.88 -8.41 2.68
C TYR A 9 0.99 -7.55 1.42
N ILE A 10 1.78 -6.46 1.46
CA ILE A 10 2.06 -5.62 0.28
C ILE A 10 2.90 -6.38 -0.75
N ARG A 11 3.86 -7.21 -0.30
CA ARG A 11 4.71 -8.02 -1.18
C ARG A 11 3.91 -9.09 -1.94
N GLU A 12 3.02 -9.79 -1.25
CA GLU A 12 2.17 -10.84 -1.84
C GLU A 12 1.20 -10.28 -2.87
N ARG A 13 0.66 -9.08 -2.63
CA ARG A 13 -0.27 -8.41 -3.56
C ARG A 13 0.42 -7.57 -4.63
N GLY A 14 1.69 -7.21 -4.41
CA GLY A 14 2.48 -6.32 -5.26
C GLY A 14 2.06 -4.84 -5.16
N GLN A 15 0.76 -4.55 -5.15
CA GLN A 15 0.20 -3.20 -4.96
C GLN A 15 -1.07 -3.27 -4.14
N VAL A 16 -1.25 -2.35 -3.21
CA VAL A 16 -2.43 -2.32 -2.35
C VAL A 16 -2.73 -0.89 -1.86
N PRO A 17 -4.01 -0.50 -1.81
CA PRO A 17 -4.40 0.81 -1.32
C PRO A 17 -4.34 0.90 0.21
N LEU A 18 -4.00 2.08 0.74
CA LEU A 18 -3.88 2.35 2.19
C LEU A 18 -5.12 1.92 2.97
N ARG A 19 -6.30 2.23 2.43
CA ARG A 19 -7.60 1.86 3.01
C ARG A 19 -7.77 0.35 3.20
N GLU A 20 -7.28 -0.45 2.26
CA GLU A 20 -7.42 -1.91 2.31
C GLU A 20 -6.45 -2.51 3.33
N ILE A 21 -5.26 -1.93 3.48
CA ILE A 21 -4.35 -2.29 4.56
C ILE A 21 -5.02 -1.98 5.91
N GLY A 22 -5.57 -0.77 6.09
CA GLY A 22 -6.29 -0.41 7.32
C GLY A 22 -7.44 -1.35 7.65
N LEU A 23 -8.26 -1.72 6.66
CA LEU A 23 -9.36 -2.67 6.82
C LEU A 23 -8.88 -4.09 7.14
N HIS A 24 -7.79 -4.56 6.51
CA HIS A 24 -7.28 -5.91 6.73
C HIS A 24 -6.66 -6.09 8.13
N PHE A 25 -5.99 -5.06 8.63
CA PHE A 25 -5.33 -5.08 9.94
C PHE A 25 -6.21 -4.49 11.05
N ASP A 26 -7.44 -4.05 10.74
CA ASP A 26 -8.35 -3.33 11.65
C ASP A 26 -7.64 -2.16 12.37
N MET A 27 -6.91 -1.37 11.59
CA MET A 27 -6.08 -0.27 12.09
C MET A 27 -6.44 1.05 11.44
N ASP A 28 -6.27 2.12 12.23
CA ASP A 28 -6.47 3.48 11.73
C ASP A 28 -5.49 3.77 10.56
N PRO A 29 -5.99 4.32 9.44
CA PRO A 29 -5.16 4.62 8.28
C PRO A 29 -4.04 5.62 8.58
N GLY A 30 -4.16 6.47 9.60
CA GLY A 30 -3.09 7.36 10.07
C GLY A 30 -1.94 6.58 10.73
N VAL A 31 -2.26 5.53 11.49
CA VAL A 31 -1.27 4.62 12.10
C VAL A 31 -0.56 3.81 11.02
N ILE A 32 -1.31 3.22 10.09
CA ILE A 32 -0.74 2.48 8.96
C ILE A 32 0.12 3.40 8.10
N ARG A 33 -0.34 4.64 7.80
CA ARG A 33 0.44 5.61 7.02
C ARG A 33 1.82 5.84 7.64
N ARG A 34 1.91 6.06 8.96
CA ARG A 34 3.20 6.21 9.66
C ARG A 34 4.12 5.00 9.50
N MET A 35 3.55 3.79 9.54
CA MET A 35 4.31 2.56 9.31
C MET A 35 4.82 2.45 7.86
N LEU A 36 3.97 2.80 6.90
CA LEU A 36 4.31 2.80 5.47
C LEU A 36 5.34 3.88 5.14
N GLU A 37 5.26 5.08 5.74
CA GLU A 37 6.29 6.13 5.61
C GLU A 37 7.68 5.58 5.99
N THR A 38 7.76 4.78 7.05
CA THR A 38 9.02 4.16 7.48
C THR A 38 9.55 3.15 6.44
N LEU A 39 8.67 2.37 5.80
CA LEU A 39 9.03 1.42 4.76
C LEU A 39 9.39 2.11 3.44
N GLU A 40 8.72 3.22 3.12
CA GLU A 40 8.99 4.07 1.97
C GLU A 40 10.36 4.74 2.10
N HIS A 41 10.67 5.30 3.27
CA HIS A 41 12.00 5.85 3.58
C HIS A 41 13.12 4.80 3.45
N LYS A 42 12.81 3.53 3.70
CA LYS A 42 13.74 2.41 3.51
C LYS A 42 13.81 1.91 2.07
N GLY A 43 13.03 2.48 1.14
CA GLY A 43 12.96 2.07 -0.26
C GLY A 43 12.24 0.75 -0.50
N VAL A 44 11.56 0.21 0.52
CA VAL A 44 10.89 -1.11 0.47
C VAL A 44 9.59 -1.03 -0.33
N ILE A 45 8.86 0.07 -0.18
CA ILE A 45 7.62 0.37 -0.88
C ILE A 45 7.69 1.75 -1.51
N LYS A 46 6.78 2.04 -2.42
CA LYS A 46 6.67 3.35 -3.08
C LYS A 46 5.21 3.75 -3.22
N LYS A 47 4.87 4.96 -2.80
CA LYS A 47 3.57 5.56 -3.08
C LYS A 47 3.42 5.86 -4.58
N LEU A 48 2.32 5.39 -5.17
CA LEU A 48 1.94 5.69 -6.55
C LEU A 48 1.05 6.93 -6.60
N PRO A 49 1.20 7.80 -7.61
CA PRO A 49 0.30 8.93 -7.79
C PRO A 49 -1.10 8.42 -8.15
N ALA A 50 -2.13 9.10 -7.61
CA ALA A 50 -3.51 8.91 -8.03
C ALA A 50 -3.59 9.15 -9.55
N GLY A 51 -3.94 8.12 -10.31
CA GLY A 51 -3.96 8.16 -11.78
C GLY A 51 -2.89 7.33 -12.48
N SER A 52 -1.96 6.66 -11.78
CA SER A 52 -1.15 5.62 -12.42
C SER A 52 -2.02 4.41 -12.76
N THR A 53 -2.35 4.30 -14.03
CA THR A 53 -2.94 3.12 -14.68
C THR A 53 -2.30 1.85 -14.12
N CYS A 54 -3.08 1.08 -13.36
CA CYS A 54 -2.73 -0.29 -13.03
C CYS A 54 -2.40 -1.02 -14.33
N SER A 55 -1.12 -1.32 -14.57
CA SER A 55 -0.65 -1.97 -15.79
C SER A 55 -1.12 -3.44 -15.93
N GLY A 56 -2.00 -3.88 -15.03
CA GLY A 56 -2.68 -5.17 -15.07
C GLY A 56 -4.13 -5.00 -14.62
N GLY A 57 -5.05 -4.80 -15.57
CA GLY A 57 -6.45 -5.24 -15.56
C GLY A 57 -7.33 -5.09 -14.31
N CYS A 58 -7.06 -4.18 -13.39
CA CYS A 58 -7.87 -4.07 -12.17
C CYS A 58 -8.96 -3.00 -12.34
N THR A 59 -10.19 -3.44 -12.60
CA THR A 59 -11.40 -2.61 -12.83
C THR A 59 -12.20 -2.31 -11.56
N GLN A 60 -11.60 -2.44 -10.37
CA GLN A 60 -12.36 -2.39 -9.10
C GLN A 60 -12.14 -1.11 -8.26
N CYS A 61 -11.21 -0.23 -8.63
CA CYS A 61 -10.85 0.92 -7.79
C CYS A 61 -11.28 2.25 -8.40
N ALA A 62 -12.11 3.00 -7.67
CA ALA A 62 -12.40 4.41 -7.94
C ALA A 62 -11.10 5.23 -7.85
N PRO A 63 -10.67 5.94 -8.92
CA PRO A 63 -9.30 6.43 -9.06
C PRO A 63 -8.98 7.76 -8.35
N GLU A 64 -9.93 8.40 -7.67
CA GLU A 64 -9.83 9.85 -7.40
C GLU A 64 -9.32 10.23 -6.01
N SER A 65 -9.14 9.30 -5.07
CA SER A 65 -8.68 9.64 -3.70
C SER A 65 -7.95 8.51 -2.98
N VAL A 66 -7.39 7.55 -3.72
CA VAL A 66 -6.80 6.36 -3.12
C VAL A 66 -5.28 6.45 -3.14
N ASP A 67 -4.68 6.60 -1.97
CA ASP A 67 -3.24 6.42 -1.79
C ASP A 67 -2.87 4.94 -1.99
N ILE A 68 -2.22 4.64 -3.11
CA ILE A 68 -1.79 3.27 -3.44
C ILE A 68 -0.31 3.11 -3.12
N TYR A 69 0.02 2.04 -2.42
CA TYR A 69 1.40 1.67 -2.11
C TYR A 69 1.78 0.42 -2.90
N ARG A 70 2.93 0.48 -3.58
CA ARG A 70 3.50 -0.63 -4.35
C ARG A 70 4.75 -1.17 -3.68
N TRP A 71 4.94 -2.47 -3.75
CA TRP A 71 6.20 -3.13 -3.43
C TRP A 71 7.31 -2.69 -4.38
N ASN A 72 8.46 -2.28 -3.85
CA ASN A 72 9.60 -1.78 -4.64
C ASN A 72 10.93 -2.50 -4.34
N ALA A 73 11.08 -3.15 -3.17
CA ALA A 73 12.30 -3.89 -2.86
C ALA A 73 12.45 -5.14 -3.75
N HIS A 74 13.65 -5.41 -4.25
CA HIS A 74 14.01 -6.71 -4.83
C HIS A 74 14.19 -7.75 -3.71
#